data_AF-A0A6P4BET3-F1
#
_entry.id   AF-A0A6P4BET3-F1
#
_cell.length_a   1.000
_cell.length_b   1.000
_cell.length_c   1.000
_cell.angle_alpha   90.00
_cell.angle_beta   90.00
_cell.angle_gamma   90.00
#
_symmetry.space_group_name_H-M   'P 1'
#
loop_
_entity.id
_entity.type
_entity.pdbx_description
1 polymer ?
#
loop_
_entity_poly.entity_id
_entity_poly.type
_entity_poly.pdbx_seq_one_letter_code
_entity_poly.pdbx_strand_id
1 'polypeptide(L)'
;MDLEKESNPQNQNSTNFSGRNWKWWIKMVMSMVFVLAGQASATLLGRLYYAKGGQRQWIAAFVQTVGFPILLPFYLLSSSSSPNSTTSGNTTNQTKSPSFLALTMVYAILGFLIALSSFLSSYGLSYLSASTFAIIFASQLGFTALFSFFLNSQKFTPFIINSLILLTISSVLLAFQPSSSSLAGVSKAKHAIGFICTVLAAAGTALSLALSQFFFRKIIKKENFSAVLDMIFFESFFASCMILIGLFASGEWKGLRGEMEGYELGKVSYVMTLTWTAISWQLFQIGAVGLIFEVSSLFCNVMSALGLPLIQVFAVIIFHDKMDGLKVVAMILAIWGFVSYIYQHYIDEHKSKTSNSTENNANANGVVVSKPPV
;
A
#
# COMPACT_ATOMS: atom_id res chain seq x y z
N MET A 1 26.49 -15.51 60.13
CA MET A 1 25.22 -15.23 60.84
C MET A 1 24.69 -13.86 60.44
N ASP A 2 24.77 -13.59 59.14
CA ASP A 2 23.66 -13.28 58.23
C ASP A 2 22.27 -13.13 58.86
N LEU A 3 21.75 -11.90 58.82
CA LEU A 3 20.33 -11.64 58.62
C LEU A 3 20.20 -10.52 57.58
N GLU A 4 20.15 -10.98 56.34
CA GLU A 4 19.69 -10.27 55.16
C GLU A 4 18.17 -10.11 55.25
N LYS A 5 17.63 -8.89 55.07
CA LYS A 5 16.22 -8.70 54.76
C LYS A 5 16.01 -7.47 53.86
N GLU A 6 16.04 -7.80 52.57
CA GLU A 6 15.33 -7.24 51.42
C GLU A 6 14.94 -5.76 51.45
N SER A 7 15.65 -4.98 50.63
CA SER A 7 15.13 -3.74 50.08
C SER A 7 14.18 -4.04 48.92
N ASN A 8 12.94 -3.56 49.04
CA ASN A 8 11.85 -3.71 48.08
C ASN A 8 12.09 -2.82 46.83
N PRO A 9 12.21 -3.36 45.60
CA PRO A 9 12.38 -2.54 44.40
C PRO A 9 11.02 -2.29 43.73
N GLN A 10 10.25 -1.33 44.25
CA GLN A 10 9.08 -0.77 43.55
C GLN A 10 9.24 0.74 43.36
N ASN A 11 9.97 1.16 42.33
CA ASN A 11 9.65 2.36 41.52
C ASN A 11 10.72 2.65 40.44
N GLN A 12 10.75 1.90 39.32
CA GLN A 12 11.56 2.32 38.16
C GLN A 12 10.97 1.98 36.77
N ASN A 13 9.67 1.72 36.63
CA ASN A 13 9.08 1.37 35.32
C ASN A 13 7.95 2.30 34.82
N SER A 14 7.91 3.56 35.25
CA SER A 14 6.85 4.51 34.85
C SER A 14 7.25 5.60 33.84
N THR A 15 8.37 5.48 33.11
CA THR A 15 8.80 6.52 32.14
C THR A 15 9.00 6.09 30.68
N ASN A 16 8.76 4.81 30.31
CA ASN A 16 9.03 4.34 28.94
C ASN A 16 7.82 4.18 28.01
N PHE A 17 6.61 4.64 28.39
CA PHE A 17 5.40 4.45 27.56
C PHE A 17 5.03 5.62 26.62
N SER A 18 5.62 6.83 26.74
CA SER A 18 5.24 7.97 25.87
C SER A 18 6.09 8.08 24.58
N GLY A 19 7.35 7.64 24.60
CA GLY A 19 8.26 7.75 23.44
C GLY A 19 7.99 6.75 22.31
N ARG A 20 7.29 5.64 22.58
CA ARG A 20 6.97 4.60 21.60
C ARG A 20 5.78 4.97 20.70
N ASN A 21 4.81 5.73 21.23
CA ASN A 21 3.60 6.10 20.48
C ASN A 21 3.87 7.18 19.42
N TRP A 22 4.65 8.23 19.74
CA TRP A 22 4.90 9.33 18.81
C TRP A 22 5.67 8.91 17.55
N LYS A 23 6.68 8.02 17.69
CA LYS A 23 7.44 7.51 16.54
C LYS A 23 6.58 6.66 15.60
N TRP A 24 5.65 5.89 16.15
CA TRP A 24 4.68 5.11 15.37
C TRP A 24 3.75 6.04 14.58
N TRP A 25 3.18 7.08 15.23
CA TRP A 25 2.35 8.08 14.56
C TRP A 25 3.10 8.81 13.44
N ILE A 26 4.36 9.20 13.66
CA ILE A 26 5.20 9.81 12.62
C ILE A 26 5.37 8.87 11.42
N LYS A 27 5.72 7.60 11.65
CA LYS A 27 5.90 6.63 10.56
C LYS A 27 4.61 6.41 9.79
N MET A 28 3.48 6.31 10.49
CA MET A 28 2.17 6.14 9.87
C MET A 28 1.82 7.35 8.99
N VAL A 29 1.94 8.57 9.51
CA VAL A 29 1.65 9.81 8.75
C VAL A 29 2.60 9.97 7.56
N MET A 30 3.90 9.70 7.76
CA MET A 30 4.88 9.73 6.68
C MET A 30 4.52 8.73 5.57
N SER A 31 4.10 7.52 5.94
CA SER A 31 3.69 6.49 4.99
C SER A 31 2.41 6.89 4.24
N MET A 32 1.43 7.51 4.91
CA MET A 32 0.25 8.08 4.26
C MET A 32 0.62 9.15 3.23
N VAL A 33 1.51 10.07 3.60
CA VAL A 33 1.98 11.13 2.69
C VAL A 33 2.67 10.51 1.47
N PHE A 34 3.53 9.50 1.67
CA PHE A 34 4.18 8.80 0.56
C PHE A 34 3.18 8.09 -0.36
N VAL A 35 2.15 7.44 0.18
CA VAL A 35 1.08 6.83 -0.62
C VAL A 35 0.32 7.90 -1.42
N LEU A 36 -0.17 8.94 -0.75
CA LEU A 36 -1.02 9.96 -1.39
C LEU A 36 -0.23 10.79 -2.41
N ALA A 37 0.95 11.28 -2.04
CA ALA A 37 1.79 12.11 -2.91
C ALA A 37 2.41 11.28 -4.04
N GLY A 38 2.88 10.06 -3.74
CA GLY A 38 3.46 9.14 -4.73
C GLY A 38 2.42 8.75 -5.79
N GLN A 39 1.24 8.28 -5.36
CA GLN A 39 0.14 7.93 -6.27
C GLN A 39 -0.32 9.13 -7.09
N ALA A 40 -0.48 10.31 -6.47
CA ALA A 40 -0.94 11.50 -7.16
C ALA A 40 0.06 11.94 -8.23
N SER A 41 1.33 12.07 -7.86
CA SER A 41 2.39 12.47 -8.78
C SER A 41 2.55 11.47 -9.92
N ALA A 42 2.60 10.17 -9.62
CA ALA A 42 2.76 9.12 -10.61
C ALA A 42 1.59 9.08 -11.61
N THR A 43 0.35 9.24 -11.13
CA THR A 43 -0.84 9.24 -11.98
C THR A 43 -0.87 10.46 -12.90
N LEU A 44 -0.52 11.64 -12.39
CA LEU A 44 -0.52 12.88 -13.17
C LEU A 44 0.61 12.89 -14.21
N LEU A 45 1.80 12.39 -13.86
CA LEU A 45 2.89 12.24 -14.82
C LEU A 45 2.58 11.15 -15.87
N GLY A 46 1.93 10.05 -15.47
CA GLY A 46 1.43 9.06 -16.42
C GLY A 46 0.43 9.67 -17.40
N ARG A 47 -0.48 10.51 -16.91
CA ARG A 47 -1.40 11.28 -17.77
C ARG A 47 -0.65 12.23 -18.70
N LEU A 48 0.37 12.94 -18.20
CA LEU A 48 1.22 13.81 -19.02
C LEU A 48 1.92 13.03 -20.13
N TYR A 49 2.48 11.85 -19.81
CA TYR A 49 3.11 10.95 -20.77
C TYR A 49 2.18 10.60 -21.93
N TYR A 50 0.96 10.13 -21.64
CA TYR A 50 -0.01 9.80 -22.69
C TYR A 50 -0.51 11.04 -23.44
N ALA A 51 -0.73 12.16 -22.75
CA ALA A 51 -1.20 13.40 -23.37
C ALA A 51 -0.18 14.03 -24.33
N LYS A 52 1.11 13.71 -24.19
CA LYS A 52 2.21 14.31 -24.96
C LYS A 52 2.82 13.37 -26.01
N GLY A 53 2.13 12.28 -26.33
CA GLY A 53 2.49 11.38 -27.43
C GLY A 53 3.01 10.01 -26.99
N GLY A 54 3.00 9.69 -25.70
CA GLY A 54 3.27 8.34 -25.20
C GLY A 54 2.19 7.35 -25.64
N GLN A 55 2.59 6.20 -26.17
CA GLN A 55 1.67 5.17 -26.69
C GLN A 55 2.00 3.77 -26.17
N ARG A 56 3.21 3.54 -25.63
CA ARG A 56 3.66 2.22 -25.17
C ARG A 56 3.13 1.89 -23.77
N GLN A 57 2.27 0.88 -23.68
CA GLN A 57 1.70 0.43 -22.41
C GLN A 57 2.72 -0.33 -21.57
N TRP A 58 3.60 -1.10 -22.19
CA TRP A 58 4.62 -1.88 -21.46
C TRP A 58 5.68 -0.98 -20.83
N ILE A 59 5.94 0.19 -21.41
CA ILE A 59 6.84 1.19 -20.81
C ILE A 59 6.21 1.84 -19.59
N ALA A 60 4.94 2.22 -19.69
CA ALA A 60 4.21 2.72 -18.53
C ALA A 60 4.14 1.69 -17.39
N ALA A 61 3.97 0.39 -17.72
CA ALA A 61 4.03 -0.70 -16.74
C ALA A 61 5.44 -0.89 -16.15
N PHE A 62 6.48 -0.86 -16.98
CA PHE A 62 7.86 -1.03 -16.54
C PHE A 62 8.31 0.07 -15.58
N VAL A 63 7.89 1.30 -15.84
CA VAL A 63 8.17 2.46 -14.99
C VAL A 63 7.57 2.32 -13.58
N GLN A 64 6.50 1.53 -13.39
CA GLN A 64 5.94 1.27 -12.06
C GLN A 64 6.87 0.46 -11.15
N THR A 65 7.76 -0.36 -11.72
CA THR A 65 8.57 -1.32 -10.96
C THR A 65 10.07 -1.08 -11.08
N VAL A 66 10.55 -0.41 -12.13
CA VAL A 66 11.98 -0.15 -12.37
C VAL A 66 12.61 0.81 -11.35
N GLY A 67 11.81 1.46 -10.49
CA GLY A 67 12.28 2.38 -9.46
C GLY A 67 13.08 1.72 -8.32
N PHE A 68 13.10 0.39 -8.24
CA PHE A 68 13.72 -0.35 -7.14
C PHE A 68 15.19 -0.03 -6.84
N PRO A 69 16.07 0.33 -7.80
CA PRO A 69 17.46 0.65 -7.50
C PRO A 69 17.62 1.90 -6.62
N ILE A 70 16.62 2.78 -6.58
CA ILE A 70 16.61 3.96 -5.69
C ILE A 70 16.62 3.56 -4.21
N LEU A 71 16.29 2.31 -3.89
CA LEU A 71 16.34 1.77 -2.52
C LEU A 71 17.78 1.43 -2.08
N LEU A 72 18.73 1.22 -3.00
CA LEU A 72 20.11 0.81 -2.67
C LEU A 72 20.86 1.80 -1.76
N PRO A 73 20.77 3.13 -1.93
CA PRO A 73 21.36 4.08 -0.98
C PRO A 73 20.78 3.97 0.44
N PHE A 74 19.49 3.64 0.57
CA PHE A 74 18.86 3.48 1.89
C PHE A 74 19.36 2.23 2.64
N TYR A 75 19.75 1.18 1.91
CA TYR A 75 20.46 0.04 2.52
C TYR A 75 21.80 0.43 3.12
N LEU A 76 22.56 1.30 2.45
CA LEU A 76 23.88 1.75 2.92
C LEU A 76 23.75 2.58 4.20
N LEU A 77 22.76 3.48 4.28
CA LEU A 77 22.48 4.24 5.51
C LEU A 77 21.97 3.36 6.67
N SER A 78 21.11 2.38 6.37
CA SER A 78 20.58 1.48 7.38
C SER A 78 21.65 0.53 7.93
N SER A 79 22.62 0.11 7.11
CA SER A 79 23.75 -0.72 7.51
C SER A 79 24.75 0.05 8.39
N SER A 80 24.99 1.32 8.08
CA SER A 80 25.89 2.20 8.87
C SER A 80 25.37 2.50 10.28
N SER A 81 24.08 2.27 10.55
CA SER A 81 23.46 2.54 11.85
C SER A 81 23.43 1.33 12.78
N SER A 82 24.10 0.22 12.43
CA SER A 82 24.32 -0.90 13.35
C SER A 82 25.56 -0.62 14.20
N PRO A 83 25.44 -0.27 15.50
CA PRO A 83 26.59 -0.36 16.38
C PRO A 83 26.94 -1.85 16.48
N ASN A 84 28.22 -2.18 16.34
CA ASN A 84 28.75 -3.50 16.68
C ASN A 84 28.36 -3.86 18.11
N SER A 85 27.28 -4.61 18.30
CA SER A 85 26.98 -5.26 19.58
C SER A 85 27.73 -6.60 19.62
N THR A 86 29.04 -6.50 19.85
CA THR A 86 29.79 -7.56 20.53
C THR A 86 29.32 -7.63 21.98
N THR A 87 29.02 -8.84 22.45
CA THR A 87 29.04 -9.37 23.84
C THR A 87 27.74 -10.08 24.27
N SER A 88 27.86 -11.41 24.28
CA SER A 88 27.36 -12.44 25.20
C SER A 88 26.05 -12.30 25.98
N GLY A 89 25.29 -13.40 26.00
CA GLY A 89 24.50 -13.81 27.17
C GLY A 89 23.17 -14.50 26.85
N ASN A 90 23.17 -15.84 26.86
CA ASN A 90 22.04 -16.77 26.94
C ASN A 90 20.66 -16.19 27.27
N THR A 91 19.67 -16.35 26.38
CA THR A 91 18.42 -17.08 26.70
C THR A 91 17.64 -17.44 25.44
N THR A 92 17.08 -18.64 25.49
CA THR A 92 16.32 -19.37 24.48
C THR A 92 15.07 -18.63 24.00
N ASN A 93 15.03 -18.33 22.71
CA ASN A 93 13.86 -18.46 21.83
C ASN A 93 14.36 -18.31 20.38
N GLN A 94 14.93 -19.39 19.84
CA GLN A 94 15.28 -19.45 18.42
C GLN A 94 14.00 -19.45 17.59
N THR A 95 13.49 -18.27 17.24
CA THR A 95 12.68 -18.14 16.03
C THR A 95 13.61 -18.49 14.86
N LYS A 96 13.53 -19.73 14.35
CA LYS A 96 14.20 -20.14 13.11
C LYS A 96 14.02 -19.02 12.09
N SER A 97 15.11 -18.42 11.62
CA SER A 97 15.02 -17.45 10.53
C SER A 97 14.32 -18.12 9.35
N PRO A 98 13.43 -17.43 8.63
CA PRO A 98 12.80 -18.02 7.46
C PRO A 98 13.88 -18.54 6.50
N SER A 99 13.69 -19.75 5.97
CA SER A 99 14.61 -20.32 4.98
C SER A 99 14.71 -19.36 3.79
N PHE A 100 15.93 -19.10 3.32
CA PHE A 100 16.18 -18.24 2.16
C PHE A 100 15.30 -18.62 0.97
N LEU A 101 15.13 -19.93 0.72
CA LEU A 101 14.25 -20.45 -0.33
C LEU A 101 12.79 -20.03 -0.15
N ALA A 102 12.28 -20.09 1.09
CA ALA A 102 10.90 -19.69 1.39
C ALA A 102 10.71 -18.18 1.19
N LEU A 103 11.71 -17.38 1.55
CA LEU A 103 11.68 -15.93 1.37
C LEU A 103 11.70 -15.54 -0.12
N THR A 104 12.57 -16.17 -0.91
CA THR A 104 12.63 -15.99 -2.36
C THR A 104 11.32 -16.38 -3.04
N MET A 105 10.72 -17.50 -2.63
CA MET A 105 9.41 -17.93 -3.15
C MET A 105 8.30 -16.91 -2.83
N VAL A 106 8.29 -16.38 -1.61
CA VAL A 106 7.34 -15.32 -1.21
C VAL A 106 7.47 -14.10 -2.13
N TYR A 107 8.67 -13.59 -2.30
CA TYR A 107 8.91 -12.40 -3.14
C TYR A 107 8.60 -12.67 -4.62
N ALA A 108 8.91 -13.87 -5.12
CA ALA A 108 8.58 -14.28 -6.47
C ALA A 108 7.06 -14.36 -6.70
N ILE A 109 6.30 -14.93 -5.75
CA ILE A 109 4.83 -15.00 -5.81
C ILE A 109 4.23 -13.59 -5.83
N LEU A 110 4.68 -12.69 -4.95
CA LEU A 110 4.20 -11.31 -4.90
C LEU A 110 4.52 -10.54 -6.20
N GLY A 111 5.78 -10.61 -6.67
CA GLY A 111 6.19 -9.98 -7.92
C GLY A 111 5.43 -10.52 -9.13
N PHE A 112 5.17 -11.84 -9.18
CA PHE A 112 4.35 -12.45 -10.21
C PHE A 112 2.89 -11.96 -10.17
N LEU A 113 2.28 -11.88 -8.98
CA LEU A 113 0.91 -11.39 -8.83
C LEU A 113 0.78 -9.93 -9.27
N ILE A 114 1.75 -9.08 -8.95
CA ILE A 114 1.81 -7.70 -9.45
C ILE A 114 1.88 -7.70 -10.97
N ALA A 115 2.85 -8.41 -11.56
CA ALA A 115 3.04 -8.43 -13.00
C ALA A 115 1.79 -8.95 -13.74
N LEU A 116 1.17 -10.01 -13.23
CA LEU A 116 -0.07 -10.57 -13.78
C LEU A 116 -1.23 -9.57 -13.67
N SER A 117 -1.38 -8.90 -12.53
CA SER A 117 -2.43 -7.90 -12.32
C SER A 117 -2.25 -6.69 -13.23
N SER A 118 -1.02 -6.24 -13.44
CA SER A 118 -0.70 -5.16 -14.38
C SER A 118 -0.99 -5.57 -15.82
N PHE A 119 -0.62 -6.79 -16.21
CA PHE A 119 -0.94 -7.33 -17.54
C PHE A 119 -2.45 -7.39 -17.78
N LEU A 120 -3.20 -7.96 -16.83
CA LEU A 120 -4.67 -8.04 -16.89
C LEU A 120 -5.32 -6.65 -16.92
N SER A 121 -4.76 -5.68 -16.20
CA SER A 121 -5.23 -4.29 -16.19
C SER A 121 -5.03 -3.64 -17.56
N SER A 122 -3.84 -3.75 -18.16
CA SER A 122 -3.55 -3.23 -19.50
C SER A 122 -4.44 -3.87 -20.56
N TYR A 123 -4.64 -5.20 -20.48
CA TYR A 123 -5.52 -5.92 -21.40
C TYR A 123 -6.99 -5.52 -21.21
N GLY A 124 -7.45 -5.32 -19.97
CA GLY A 124 -8.77 -4.79 -19.66
C GLY A 124 -9.00 -3.40 -20.27
N LEU A 125 -8.04 -2.49 -20.09
CA LEU A 125 -8.09 -1.13 -20.63
C LEU A 125 -8.04 -1.08 -22.16
N SER A 126 -7.50 -2.12 -22.82
CA SER A 126 -7.49 -2.22 -24.28
C SER A 126 -8.87 -2.52 -24.90
N TYR A 127 -9.79 -3.11 -24.12
CA TYR A 127 -11.13 -3.49 -24.59
C TYR A 127 -12.28 -2.72 -23.93
N LEU A 128 -12.01 -2.01 -22.83
CA LEU A 128 -12.98 -1.23 -22.10
C LEU A 128 -12.66 0.27 -22.20
N SER A 129 -13.69 1.11 -22.07
CA SER A 129 -13.44 2.53 -21.84
C SER A 129 -12.76 2.73 -20.48
N ALA A 130 -11.96 3.79 -20.33
CA ALA A 130 -11.29 4.10 -19.06
C ALA A 130 -12.27 4.25 -17.89
N SER A 131 -13.47 4.81 -18.14
CA SER A 131 -14.55 4.92 -17.15
C SER A 131 -15.07 3.55 -16.73
N THR A 132 -15.41 2.68 -17.69
CA THR A 132 -15.88 1.31 -17.40
C THR A 132 -14.83 0.50 -16.65
N PHE A 133 -13.57 0.59 -17.07
CA PHE A 133 -12.45 -0.04 -16.38
C PHE A 133 -12.38 0.41 -14.92
N ALA A 134 -12.37 1.72 -14.66
CA ALA A 134 -12.25 2.26 -13.31
C ALA A 134 -13.44 1.90 -12.40
N ILE A 135 -14.68 1.86 -12.93
CA ILE A 135 -15.86 1.41 -12.17
C ILE A 135 -15.70 -0.05 -11.73
N ILE A 136 -15.29 -0.94 -12.65
CA ILE A 136 -15.08 -2.36 -12.32
C ILE A 136 -13.90 -2.50 -11.36
N PHE A 137 -12.82 -1.76 -11.58
CA PHE A 137 -11.62 -1.82 -10.76
C PHE A 137 -11.87 -1.31 -9.33
N ALA A 138 -12.84 -0.42 -9.11
CA ALA A 138 -13.25 0.01 -7.77
C ALA A 138 -13.72 -1.16 -6.86
N SER A 139 -14.13 -2.29 -7.45
CA SER A 139 -14.42 -3.54 -6.69
C SER A 139 -13.21 -4.08 -5.91
N GLN A 140 -11.99 -3.61 -6.20
CA GLN A 140 -10.76 -3.91 -5.48
C GLN A 140 -10.89 -3.69 -3.96
N LEU A 141 -11.61 -2.65 -3.52
CA LEU A 141 -11.87 -2.41 -2.08
C LEU A 141 -12.62 -3.58 -1.43
N GLY A 142 -13.65 -4.08 -2.12
CA GLY A 142 -14.42 -5.25 -1.68
C GLY A 142 -13.57 -6.52 -1.65
N PHE A 143 -12.77 -6.78 -2.68
CA PHE A 143 -11.85 -7.93 -2.69
C PHE A 143 -10.79 -7.82 -1.60
N THR A 144 -10.29 -6.62 -1.31
CA THR A 144 -9.30 -6.42 -0.24
C THR A 144 -9.91 -6.72 1.12
N ALA A 145 -11.15 -6.30 1.35
CA ALA A 145 -11.89 -6.68 2.56
C ALA A 145 -12.05 -8.21 2.66
N LEU A 146 -12.47 -8.86 1.58
CA LEU A 146 -12.64 -10.32 1.52
C LEU A 146 -11.33 -11.06 1.82
N PHE A 147 -10.24 -10.77 1.12
CA PHE A 147 -8.97 -11.45 1.34
C PHE A 147 -8.34 -11.11 2.68
N SER A 148 -8.50 -9.88 3.17
CA SER A 148 -8.01 -9.50 4.51
C SER A 148 -8.78 -10.21 5.62
N PHE A 149 -10.09 -10.47 5.42
CA PHE A 149 -10.86 -11.31 6.33
C PHE A 149 -10.31 -12.74 6.38
N PHE A 150 -10.15 -13.40 5.23
CA PHE A 150 -9.75 -14.81 5.17
C PHE A 150 -8.28 -15.06 5.50
N LEU A 151 -7.36 -14.27 4.95
CA LEU A 151 -5.92 -14.49 5.11
C LEU A 151 -5.36 -13.89 6.39
N ASN A 152 -5.84 -12.70 6.78
CA ASN A 152 -5.29 -11.93 7.89
C ASN A 152 -6.19 -11.91 9.12
N SER A 153 -7.36 -12.55 9.07
CA SER A 153 -8.37 -12.54 10.14
C SER A 153 -8.72 -11.11 10.59
N GLN A 154 -8.80 -10.19 9.62
CA GLN A 154 -9.12 -8.78 9.87
C GLN A 154 -10.53 -8.68 10.46
N LYS A 155 -10.68 -7.97 11.59
CA LYS A 155 -11.99 -7.73 12.21
C LYS A 155 -12.71 -6.61 11.47
N PHE A 156 -13.97 -6.84 11.10
CA PHE A 156 -14.82 -5.84 10.48
C PHE A 156 -15.77 -5.26 11.51
N THR A 157 -15.64 -3.96 11.73
CA THR A 157 -16.59 -3.20 12.53
C THR A 157 -17.58 -2.46 11.61
N PRO A 158 -18.74 -2.04 12.12
CA PRO A 158 -19.70 -1.28 11.32
C PRO A 158 -19.08 -0.03 10.66
N PHE A 159 -18.16 0.65 11.34
CA PHE A 159 -17.47 1.82 10.81
C PHE A 159 -16.51 1.50 9.67
N ILE A 160 -15.79 0.37 9.74
CA ILE A 160 -14.92 -0.10 8.65
C ILE A 160 -15.78 -0.45 7.42
N ILE A 161 -16.91 -1.15 7.61
CA ILE A 161 -17.84 -1.48 6.53
C ILE A 161 -18.42 -0.21 5.91
N ASN A 162 -18.85 0.75 6.73
CA ASN A 162 -19.35 2.04 6.25
C ASN A 162 -18.31 2.78 5.42
N SER A 163 -17.06 2.82 5.90
CA SER A 163 -15.94 3.41 5.16
C SER A 163 -15.74 2.76 3.78
N LEU A 164 -15.72 1.43 3.73
CA LEU A 164 -15.56 0.67 2.50
C LEU A 164 -16.65 0.98 1.48
N ILE A 165 -17.91 1.03 1.92
CA ILE A 165 -19.06 1.36 1.06
C ILE A 165 -18.91 2.79 0.52
N LEU A 166 -18.67 3.77 1.40
CA LEU A 166 -18.53 5.18 1.00
C LEU A 166 -17.36 5.40 0.03
N LEU A 167 -16.21 4.78 0.27
CA LEU A 167 -15.03 4.89 -0.60
C LEU A 167 -15.25 4.19 -1.95
N THR A 168 -15.98 3.08 -1.97
CA THR A 168 -16.34 2.38 -3.21
C THR A 168 -17.28 3.25 -4.04
N ILE A 169 -18.34 3.80 -3.42
CA ILE A 169 -19.25 4.72 -4.08
C ILE A 169 -18.49 5.93 -4.62
N SER A 170 -17.61 6.55 -3.82
CA SER A 170 -16.77 7.66 -4.26
C SER A 170 -15.94 7.30 -5.50
N SER A 171 -15.26 6.15 -5.48
CA SER A 171 -14.39 5.72 -6.58
C SER A 171 -15.18 5.49 -7.87
N VAL A 172 -16.35 4.86 -7.76
CA VAL A 172 -17.29 4.67 -8.87
C VAL A 172 -17.79 6.01 -9.40
N LEU A 173 -18.13 6.95 -8.52
CA LEU A 173 -18.63 8.27 -8.88
C LEU A 173 -17.57 9.11 -9.61
N LEU A 174 -16.29 9.01 -9.21
CA LEU A 174 -15.17 9.62 -9.93
C LEU A 174 -14.93 9.01 -11.31
N ALA A 175 -15.21 7.72 -11.45
CA ALA A 175 -15.09 7.00 -12.71
C ALA A 175 -16.26 7.31 -13.66
N PHE A 176 -17.44 7.67 -13.14
CA PHE A 176 -18.53 8.20 -13.96
C PHE A 176 -18.17 9.59 -14.49
N GLN A 177 -17.67 9.62 -15.72
CA GLN A 177 -17.53 10.85 -16.49
C GLN A 177 -18.38 10.71 -17.75
N PRO A 178 -18.99 11.80 -18.25
CA PRO A 178 -19.68 11.81 -19.53
C PRO A 178 -18.64 11.75 -20.67
N SER A 179 -17.97 10.60 -20.82
CA SER A 179 -17.13 10.28 -21.96
C SER A 179 -17.92 9.35 -22.88
N SER A 180 -18.67 9.98 -23.77
CA SER A 180 -19.43 9.37 -24.86
C SER A 180 -18.50 8.83 -25.94
N SER A 181 -17.95 7.63 -25.72
CA SER A 181 -17.53 6.76 -26.81
C SER A 181 -17.31 5.36 -26.24
N SER A 182 -18.35 4.52 -26.24
CA SER A 182 -18.10 3.07 -26.30
C SER A 182 -17.12 2.85 -27.45
N LEU A 183 -16.01 2.13 -27.21
CA LEU A 183 -14.98 1.90 -28.23
C LEU A 183 -15.66 1.34 -29.49
N ALA A 184 -15.89 2.21 -30.48
CA ALA A 184 -16.76 1.89 -31.61
C ALA A 184 -16.10 0.79 -32.43
N GLY A 185 -16.75 -0.38 -32.52
CA GLY A 185 -16.24 -1.54 -33.27
C GLY A 185 -15.68 -2.71 -32.43
N VAL A 186 -15.77 -2.68 -31.10
CA VAL A 186 -15.40 -3.85 -30.27
C VAL A 186 -16.54 -4.86 -30.20
N SER A 187 -16.28 -6.10 -30.60
CA SER A 187 -17.25 -7.22 -30.47
C SER A 187 -17.63 -7.45 -29.01
N LYS A 188 -18.89 -7.85 -28.75
CA LYS A 188 -19.40 -8.19 -27.41
C LYS A 188 -18.49 -9.18 -26.67
N ALA A 189 -17.87 -10.12 -27.40
CA ALA A 189 -16.93 -11.09 -26.83
C ALA A 189 -15.66 -10.43 -26.28
N LYS A 190 -15.08 -9.47 -27.01
CA LYS A 190 -13.88 -8.71 -26.58
C LYS A 190 -14.18 -7.84 -25.36
N HIS A 191 -15.37 -7.23 -25.32
CA HIS A 191 -15.82 -6.49 -24.14
C HIS A 191 -15.97 -7.40 -22.91
N ALA A 192 -16.52 -8.61 -23.07
CA ALA A 192 -16.62 -9.58 -21.98
C ALA A 192 -15.24 -10.03 -21.47
N ILE A 193 -14.27 -10.24 -22.38
CA ILE A 193 -12.88 -10.53 -22.01
C ILE A 193 -12.28 -9.35 -21.21
N GLY A 194 -12.45 -8.12 -21.68
CA GLY A 194 -11.99 -6.92 -20.96
C GLY A 194 -12.58 -6.81 -19.55
N PHE A 195 -13.88 -7.11 -19.40
CA PHE A 195 -14.57 -7.15 -18.10
C PHE A 195 -13.93 -8.19 -17.17
N ILE A 196 -13.79 -9.44 -17.64
CA ILE A 196 -13.20 -10.54 -16.86
C ILE A 196 -11.76 -10.19 -16.46
N CYS A 197 -10.95 -9.69 -17.39
CA CYS A 197 -9.58 -9.26 -17.10
C CYS A 197 -9.52 -8.17 -16.04
N THR A 198 -10.43 -7.20 -16.07
CA THR A 198 -10.47 -6.10 -15.10
C THR A 198 -10.89 -6.58 -13.71
N VAL A 199 -11.87 -7.49 -13.62
CA VAL A 199 -12.27 -8.12 -12.35
C VAL A 199 -11.11 -8.93 -11.77
N LEU A 200 -10.43 -9.73 -12.60
CA LEU A 200 -9.27 -10.52 -12.17
C LEU A 200 -8.10 -9.62 -11.74
N ALA A 201 -7.89 -8.48 -12.40
CA ALA A 201 -6.88 -7.51 -12.00
C ALA A 201 -7.21 -6.87 -10.64
N ALA A 202 -8.47 -6.48 -10.42
CA ALA A 202 -8.92 -5.93 -9.14
C ALA A 202 -8.79 -6.96 -8.00
N ALA A 203 -9.12 -8.23 -8.26
CA ALA A 203 -8.92 -9.31 -7.31
C ALA A 203 -7.43 -9.61 -7.07
N GLY A 204 -6.61 -9.63 -8.13
CA GLY A 204 -5.18 -9.89 -8.05
C GLY A 204 -4.40 -8.84 -7.26
N THR A 205 -4.70 -7.56 -7.48
CA THR A 205 -4.12 -6.45 -6.69
C THR A 205 -4.55 -6.51 -5.22
N ALA A 206 -5.82 -6.76 -4.95
CA ALA A 206 -6.32 -6.96 -3.59
C ALA A 206 -5.68 -8.17 -2.88
N LEU A 207 -5.48 -9.26 -3.61
CA LEU A 207 -4.83 -10.47 -3.12
C LEU A 207 -3.35 -10.22 -2.82
N SER A 208 -2.63 -9.50 -3.70
CA SER A 208 -1.25 -9.08 -3.48
C SER A 208 -1.12 -8.28 -2.18
N LEU A 209 -1.95 -7.26 -1.97
CA LEU A 209 -1.98 -6.48 -0.72
C LEU A 209 -2.19 -7.36 0.51
N ALA A 210 -3.17 -8.27 0.47
CA ALA A 210 -3.48 -9.16 1.59
C ALA A 210 -2.36 -10.19 1.85
N LEU A 211 -1.73 -10.73 0.80
CA LEU A 211 -0.61 -11.65 0.90
C LEU A 211 0.65 -10.96 1.42
N SER A 212 0.93 -9.72 1.02
CA SER A 212 2.04 -8.94 1.56
C SER A 212 1.90 -8.79 3.08
N GLN A 213 0.70 -8.47 3.57
CA GLN A 213 0.43 -8.47 5.01
C GLN A 213 0.63 -9.86 5.65
N PHE A 214 0.08 -10.90 5.03
CA PHE A 214 0.13 -12.26 5.55
C PHE A 214 1.56 -12.78 5.66
N PHE A 215 2.34 -12.70 4.59
CA PHE A 215 3.72 -13.14 4.54
C PHE A 215 4.60 -12.34 5.48
N PHE A 216 4.36 -11.04 5.60
CA PHE A 216 5.07 -10.22 6.56
C PHE A 216 4.87 -10.74 8.00
N ARG A 217 3.59 -10.90 8.42
CA ARG A 217 3.24 -11.32 9.78
C ARG A 217 3.60 -12.78 10.09
N LYS A 218 3.48 -13.68 9.11
CA LYS A 218 3.58 -15.13 9.33
C LYS A 218 4.92 -15.73 8.92
N ILE A 219 5.62 -15.16 7.94
CA ILE A 219 6.86 -15.74 7.39
C ILE A 219 8.06 -14.86 7.73
N ILE A 220 8.02 -13.58 7.39
CA ILE A 220 9.16 -12.68 7.54
C ILE A 220 9.44 -12.44 9.03
N LYS A 221 8.40 -12.15 9.84
CA LYS A 221 8.47 -11.97 11.31
C LYS A 221 9.58 -11.01 11.79
N LYS A 222 10.13 -10.19 10.90
CA LYS A 222 11.16 -9.20 11.18
C LYS A 222 10.52 -7.82 11.12
N GLU A 223 10.41 -7.16 12.27
CA GLU A 223 9.82 -5.82 12.40
C GLU A 223 10.82 -4.70 12.12
N ASN A 224 11.74 -4.92 11.17
CA ASN A 224 12.82 -4.00 10.89
C ASN A 224 12.59 -3.32 9.53
N PHE A 225 12.97 -2.05 9.42
CA PHE A 225 12.89 -1.28 8.18
C PHE A 225 13.62 -1.97 7.01
N SER A 226 14.72 -2.67 7.28
CA SER A 226 15.43 -3.48 6.27
C SER A 226 14.55 -4.57 5.65
N ALA A 227 13.66 -5.21 6.42
CA ALA A 227 12.79 -6.27 5.88
C ALA A 227 11.70 -5.70 4.95
N VAL A 228 11.24 -4.47 5.23
CA VAL A 228 10.34 -3.72 4.36
C VAL A 228 11.05 -3.37 3.04
N LEU A 229 12.29 -2.88 3.11
CA LEU A 229 13.09 -2.60 1.93
C LEU A 229 13.37 -3.88 1.12
N ASP A 230 13.69 -5.00 1.78
CA ASP A 230 13.94 -6.30 1.13
C ASP A 230 12.71 -6.73 0.35
N MET A 231 11.54 -6.69 0.97
CA MET A 231 10.30 -7.07 0.30
C MET A 231 10.06 -6.23 -0.95
N ILE A 232 10.13 -4.89 -0.83
CA ILE A 232 9.91 -3.99 -1.97
C ILE A 232 10.94 -4.24 -3.08
N PHE A 233 12.22 -4.38 -2.72
CA PHE A 233 13.30 -4.55 -3.69
C PHE A 233 13.13 -5.85 -4.48
N PHE A 234 12.96 -6.98 -3.81
CA PHE A 234 12.84 -8.27 -4.48
C PHE A 234 11.51 -8.42 -5.24
N GLU A 235 10.40 -7.94 -4.67
CA GLU A 235 9.10 -7.91 -5.35
C GLU A 235 9.17 -7.10 -6.65
N SER A 236 9.75 -5.90 -6.59
CA SER A 236 9.93 -5.03 -7.75
C SER A 236 10.92 -5.60 -8.78
N PHE A 237 11.95 -6.32 -8.32
CA PHE A 237 12.88 -7.02 -9.20
C PHE A 237 12.18 -8.11 -10.01
N PHE A 238 11.46 -9.03 -9.34
CA PHE A 238 10.72 -10.08 -10.02
C PHE A 238 9.65 -9.52 -10.96
N ALA A 239 8.90 -8.51 -10.51
CA ALA A 239 7.90 -7.85 -11.35
C ALA A 239 8.54 -7.20 -12.58
N SER A 240 9.68 -6.51 -12.43
CA SER A 240 10.41 -5.89 -13.53
C SER A 240 10.92 -6.91 -14.54
N CYS A 241 11.42 -8.07 -14.10
CA CYS A 241 11.83 -9.15 -15.00
C CYS A 241 10.65 -9.65 -15.84
N MET A 242 9.49 -9.89 -15.21
CA MET A 242 8.28 -10.34 -15.92
C MET A 242 7.76 -9.29 -16.90
N ILE A 243 7.76 -8.01 -16.51
CA ILE A 243 7.34 -6.90 -17.38
C ILE A 243 8.32 -6.74 -18.55
N LEU A 244 9.63 -6.90 -18.33
CA LEU A 244 10.62 -6.90 -19.41
C LEU A 244 10.37 -8.01 -20.41
N ILE A 245 10.09 -9.23 -19.95
CA ILE A 245 9.72 -10.34 -20.84
C ILE A 245 8.51 -9.95 -21.70
N GLY A 246 7.48 -9.34 -21.11
CA GLY A 246 6.31 -8.85 -21.84
C GLY A 246 6.61 -7.70 -22.82
N LEU A 247 7.49 -6.76 -22.43
CA LEU A 247 7.95 -5.67 -23.30
C LEU A 247 8.71 -6.20 -24.52
N PHE A 248 9.57 -7.20 -24.33
CA PHE A 248 10.31 -7.82 -25.44
C PHE A 248 9.40 -8.68 -26.32
N ALA A 249 8.51 -9.47 -25.72
CA ALA A 249 7.56 -10.31 -26.43
C ALA A 249 6.53 -9.51 -27.26
N SER A 250 6.09 -8.36 -26.76
CA SER A 250 5.15 -7.47 -27.48
C SER A 250 5.80 -6.70 -28.64
N GLY A 251 7.12 -6.60 -28.66
CA GLY A 251 7.85 -5.84 -29.68
C GLY A 251 7.77 -4.32 -29.53
N GLU A 252 7.11 -3.80 -28.47
CA GLU A 252 6.99 -2.35 -28.23
C GLU A 252 8.35 -1.66 -28.07
N TRP A 253 9.38 -2.41 -27.64
CA TRP A 253 10.74 -1.91 -27.51
C TRP A 253 11.33 -1.35 -28.81
N LYS A 254 10.90 -1.84 -29.98
CA LYS A 254 11.39 -1.35 -31.28
C LYS A 254 10.91 0.08 -31.59
N GLY A 255 9.76 0.46 -31.05
CA GLY A 255 9.13 1.76 -31.28
C GLY A 255 9.54 2.85 -30.30
N LEU A 256 10.31 2.51 -29.25
CA LEU A 256 10.73 3.42 -28.19
C LEU A 256 11.46 4.66 -28.70
N ARG A 257 12.42 4.46 -29.62
CA ARG A 257 13.22 5.57 -30.15
C ARG A 257 12.35 6.55 -30.93
N GLY A 258 11.43 6.05 -31.74
CA GLY A 258 10.48 6.87 -32.49
C GLY A 258 9.50 7.61 -31.59
N GLU A 259 9.01 6.95 -30.53
CA GLU A 259 8.15 7.60 -29.54
C GLU A 259 8.88 8.75 -28.81
N MET A 260 10.10 8.51 -28.35
CA MET A 260 10.91 9.53 -27.68
C MET A 260 11.26 10.69 -28.62
N GLU A 261 11.50 10.42 -29.90
CA GLU A 261 11.75 11.43 -30.93
C GLU A 261 10.49 12.25 -31.27
N GLY A 262 9.31 11.63 -31.25
CA GLY A 262 8.02 12.26 -31.52
C GLY A 262 7.31 12.86 -30.32
N TYR A 263 7.89 12.80 -29.11
CA TYR A 263 7.27 13.33 -27.90
C TYR A 263 7.18 14.86 -27.96
N GLU A 264 5.98 15.42 -27.75
CA GLU A 264 5.71 16.84 -27.98
C GLU A 264 6.62 17.79 -27.17
N LEU A 265 6.99 17.39 -25.96
CA LEU A 265 7.84 18.18 -25.06
C LEU A 265 9.35 17.92 -25.27
N GLY A 266 9.71 17.09 -26.25
CA GLY A 266 11.07 16.72 -26.58
C GLY A 266 11.64 15.55 -25.76
N LYS A 267 12.81 15.06 -26.19
CA LYS A 267 13.46 13.84 -25.67
C LYS A 267 13.78 13.93 -24.17
N VAL A 268 14.29 15.08 -23.71
CA VAL A 268 14.68 15.25 -22.30
C VAL A 268 13.44 15.20 -21.41
N SER A 269 12.37 15.86 -21.80
CA SER A 269 11.09 15.85 -21.09
C SER A 269 10.47 14.46 -21.04
N TYR A 270 10.59 13.68 -22.12
CA TYR A 270 10.17 12.27 -22.15
C TYR A 270 10.87 11.46 -21.05
N VAL A 271 12.21 11.49 -21.04
CA VAL A 271 13.01 10.76 -20.06
C VAL A 271 12.71 11.25 -18.64
N MET A 272 12.66 12.57 -18.43
CA MET A 272 12.32 13.16 -17.13
C MET A 272 10.93 12.74 -16.63
N THR A 273 9.94 12.68 -17.52
CA THR A 273 8.57 12.24 -17.17
C THR A 273 8.60 10.79 -16.71
N LEU A 274 9.25 9.90 -17.46
CA LEU A 274 9.35 8.49 -17.07
C LEU A 274 10.15 8.31 -15.77
N THR A 275 11.27 9.01 -15.61
CA THR A 275 12.11 8.95 -14.40
C THR A 275 11.35 9.41 -13.16
N TRP A 276 10.68 10.58 -13.22
CA TRP A 276 9.89 11.04 -12.07
C TRP A 276 8.67 10.17 -11.80
N THR A 277 8.09 9.56 -12.83
CA THR A 277 7.02 8.57 -12.66
C THR A 277 7.53 7.35 -11.90
N ALA A 278 8.72 6.83 -12.26
CA ALA A 278 9.34 5.70 -11.56
C ALA A 278 9.65 6.03 -10.10
N ILE A 279 10.22 7.21 -9.84
CA ILE A 279 10.50 7.67 -8.46
C ILE A 279 9.19 7.78 -7.68
N SER A 280 8.15 8.38 -8.27
CA SER A 280 6.85 8.56 -7.59
C SER A 280 6.17 7.22 -7.27
N TRP A 281 6.22 6.24 -8.18
CA TRP A 281 5.76 4.88 -7.90
C TRP A 281 6.59 4.20 -6.82
N GLN A 282 7.90 4.43 -6.78
CA GLN A 282 8.75 3.88 -5.73
C GLN A 282 8.41 4.47 -4.36
N LEU A 283 8.17 5.77 -4.26
CA LEU A 283 7.67 6.42 -3.04
C LEU A 283 6.32 5.83 -2.61
N PHE A 284 5.40 5.65 -3.56
CA PHE A 284 4.12 4.99 -3.29
C PHE A 284 4.32 3.59 -2.69
N GLN A 285 5.20 2.77 -3.25
CA GLN A 285 5.45 1.41 -2.75
C GLN A 285 6.05 1.40 -1.33
N ILE A 286 6.98 2.31 -1.04
CA ILE A 286 7.53 2.49 0.32
C ILE A 286 6.41 2.83 1.31
N GLY A 287 5.56 3.80 0.96
CA GLY A 287 4.42 4.17 1.78
C GLY A 287 3.40 3.04 1.94
N ALA A 288 3.09 2.32 0.86
CA ALA A 288 2.09 1.26 0.85
C ALA A 288 2.52 0.09 1.74
N VAL A 289 3.73 -0.42 1.54
CA VAL A 289 4.29 -1.47 2.40
C VAL A 289 4.45 -0.98 3.83
N GLY A 290 4.87 0.28 4.04
CA GLY A 290 4.93 0.90 5.37
C GLY A 290 3.58 0.89 6.09
N LEU A 291 2.48 1.23 5.40
CA LEU A 291 1.12 1.17 5.97
C LEU A 291 0.62 -0.26 6.19
N ILE A 292 0.94 -1.18 5.29
CA ILE A 292 0.63 -2.61 5.46
C ILE A 292 1.29 -3.15 6.73
N PHE A 293 2.55 -2.76 6.94
CA PHE A 293 3.34 -3.17 8.08
C PHE A 293 2.81 -2.56 9.39
N GLU A 294 2.67 -1.24 9.43
CA GLU A 294 2.31 -0.52 10.66
C GLU A 294 0.81 -0.65 11.01
N VAL A 295 -0.07 -0.89 10.04
CA VAL A 295 -1.54 -0.93 10.23
C VAL A 295 -2.17 -2.19 9.60
N SER A 296 -2.43 -2.17 8.28
CA SER A 296 -3.00 -3.29 7.51
C SER A 296 -3.08 -3.02 6.01
N SER A 297 -3.25 -4.07 5.21
CA SER A 297 -3.58 -4.05 3.78
C SER A 297 -4.89 -3.35 3.49
N LEU A 298 -5.90 -3.56 4.34
CA LEU A 298 -7.19 -2.89 4.22
C LEU A 298 -7.02 -1.37 4.37
N PHE A 299 -6.24 -0.94 5.37
CA PHE A 299 -5.99 0.47 5.59
C PHE A 299 -5.20 1.10 4.45
N CYS A 300 -4.13 0.42 3.99
CA CYS A 300 -3.38 0.85 2.82
C CYS A 300 -4.29 1.08 1.62
N ASN A 301 -5.20 0.14 1.33
CA ASN A 301 -6.11 0.29 0.20
C ASN A 301 -7.13 1.44 0.39
N VAL A 302 -7.65 1.61 1.61
CA VAL A 302 -8.50 2.76 1.96
C VAL A 302 -7.74 4.08 1.73
N MET A 303 -6.44 4.15 2.05
CA MET A 303 -5.61 5.34 1.80
C MET A 303 -5.41 5.58 0.31
N SER A 304 -5.14 4.53 -0.47
CA SER A 304 -5.02 4.63 -1.93
C SER A 304 -6.32 5.11 -2.59
N ALA A 305 -7.47 4.62 -2.11
CA ALA A 305 -8.78 5.06 -2.58
C ALA A 305 -9.06 6.53 -2.27
N LEU A 306 -8.62 7.03 -1.09
CA LEU A 306 -8.67 8.46 -0.76
C LEU A 306 -7.78 9.31 -1.67
N GLY A 307 -6.70 8.74 -2.21
CA GLY A 307 -5.83 9.39 -3.19
C GLY A 307 -6.51 9.69 -4.53
N LEU A 308 -7.57 8.95 -4.92
CA LEU A 308 -8.28 9.16 -6.19
C LEU A 308 -8.94 10.57 -6.28
N PRO A 309 -9.72 11.03 -5.29
CA PRO A 309 -10.22 12.39 -5.29
C PRO A 309 -9.11 13.45 -5.21
N LEU A 310 -8.03 13.18 -4.47
CA LEU A 310 -6.88 14.08 -4.41
C LEU A 310 -6.23 14.29 -5.79
N ILE A 311 -6.10 13.22 -6.59
CA ILE A 311 -5.65 13.30 -7.98
C ILE A 311 -6.54 14.25 -8.80
N GLN A 312 -7.86 14.22 -8.61
CA GLN A 312 -8.77 15.13 -9.33
C GLN A 312 -8.53 16.59 -8.96
N VAL A 313 -8.28 16.89 -7.68
CA VAL A 313 -7.94 18.25 -7.23
C VAL A 313 -6.68 18.75 -7.93
N PHE A 314 -5.61 17.96 -7.92
CA PHE A 314 -4.37 18.33 -8.61
C PHE A 314 -4.54 18.39 -10.13
N ALA A 315 -5.38 17.53 -10.71
CA ALA A 315 -5.67 17.57 -12.14
C ALA A 315 -6.36 18.89 -12.54
N VAL A 316 -7.27 19.41 -11.71
CA VAL A 316 -7.90 20.72 -11.91
C VAL A 316 -6.89 21.86 -11.78
N ILE A 317 -5.95 21.77 -10.84
CA ILE A 317 -4.94 22.81 -10.62
C ILE A 317 -3.91 22.84 -11.78
N ILE A 318 -3.40 21.67 -12.19
CA ILE A 318 -2.26 21.55 -13.12
C ILE A 318 -2.73 21.52 -14.58
N PHE A 319 -3.78 20.77 -14.88
CA PHE A 319 -4.28 20.57 -16.24
C PHE A 319 -5.52 21.43 -16.54
N HIS A 320 -5.99 22.24 -15.59
CA HIS A 320 -7.21 23.05 -15.72
C HIS A 320 -8.45 22.24 -16.13
N ASP A 321 -8.54 21.01 -15.64
CA ASP A 321 -9.71 20.16 -15.81
C ASP A 321 -10.98 20.83 -15.24
N LYS A 322 -12.14 20.51 -15.82
CA LYS A 322 -13.42 20.93 -15.26
C LYS A 322 -13.75 20.10 -14.01
N MET A 323 -14.19 20.80 -12.96
CA MET A 323 -14.73 20.20 -11.74
C MET A 323 -16.26 20.14 -11.87
N ASP A 324 -16.79 18.93 -12.01
CA ASP A 324 -18.24 18.68 -12.04
C ASP A 324 -18.78 18.44 -10.62
N GLY A 325 -20.07 18.71 -10.39
CA GLY A 325 -20.74 18.46 -9.11
C GLY A 325 -20.61 17.00 -8.67
N LEU A 326 -20.59 16.07 -9.62
CA LEU A 326 -20.38 14.65 -9.37
C LEU A 326 -19.02 14.35 -8.71
N LYS A 327 -17.95 15.01 -9.18
CA LYS A 327 -16.61 14.90 -8.59
C LYS A 327 -16.59 15.48 -7.17
N VAL A 328 -17.31 16.58 -6.94
CA VAL A 328 -17.41 17.20 -5.61
C VAL A 328 -18.10 16.27 -4.61
N VAL A 329 -19.22 15.66 -5.01
CA VAL A 329 -19.92 14.67 -4.16
C VAL A 329 -18.99 13.49 -3.85
N ALA A 330 -18.24 13.00 -4.84
CA ALA A 330 -17.30 11.90 -4.63
C ALA A 330 -16.22 12.26 -3.60
N MET A 331 -15.63 13.46 -3.69
CA MET A 331 -14.65 13.94 -2.72
C MET A 331 -15.20 13.97 -1.29
N ILE A 332 -16.43 14.46 -1.10
CA ILE A 332 -17.09 14.51 0.22
C ILE A 332 -17.29 13.09 0.76
N LEU A 333 -17.76 12.15 -0.07
CA LEU A 333 -17.94 10.76 0.31
C LEU A 333 -16.62 10.07 0.67
N ALA A 334 -15.53 10.36 -0.05
CA ALA A 334 -14.22 9.82 0.29
C ALA A 334 -13.70 10.33 1.64
N ILE A 335 -13.87 11.63 1.92
CA ILE A 335 -13.49 12.22 3.21
C ILE A 335 -14.32 11.58 4.33
N TRP A 336 -15.64 11.46 4.15
CA TRP A 336 -16.50 10.81 5.14
C TRP A 336 -16.13 9.33 5.34
N GLY A 337 -15.89 8.60 4.25
CA GLY A 337 -15.45 7.21 4.30
C GLY A 337 -14.14 7.06 5.07
N PHE A 338 -13.16 7.94 4.83
CA PHE A 338 -11.89 7.93 5.54
C PHE A 338 -12.03 8.31 7.02
N VAL A 339 -12.79 9.36 7.35
CA VAL A 339 -13.05 9.78 8.73
C VAL A 339 -13.74 8.65 9.52
N SER A 340 -14.70 7.95 8.90
CA SER A 340 -15.35 6.80 9.52
C SER A 340 -14.35 5.69 9.87
N TYR A 341 -13.36 5.45 9.01
CA TYR A 341 -12.32 4.46 9.25
C TYR A 341 -11.40 4.86 10.41
N ILE A 342 -10.88 6.10 10.41
CA ILE A 342 -9.98 6.59 11.46
C ILE A 342 -10.69 6.65 12.81
N TYR A 343 -11.96 7.04 12.82
CA TYR A 343 -12.75 7.09 14.05
C TYR A 343 -12.86 5.73 14.74
N GLN A 344 -12.97 4.63 13.97
CA GLN A 344 -12.88 3.28 14.53
C GLN A 344 -11.54 3.05 15.24
N HIS A 345 -10.44 3.44 14.60
CA HIS A 345 -9.10 3.27 15.17
C HIS A 345 -8.94 4.04 16.48
N TYR A 346 -9.49 5.26 16.55
CA TYR A 346 -9.54 6.05 17.78
C TYR A 346 -10.35 5.37 18.89
N ILE A 347 -11.53 4.81 18.58
CA ILE A 347 -12.35 4.08 19.57
C ILE A 347 -11.61 2.86 20.10
N ASP A 348 -10.96 2.08 19.23
CA ASP A 348 -10.26 0.85 19.63
C ASP A 348 -9.05 1.18 20.52
N GLU A 349 -8.33 2.26 20.21
CA GLU A 349 -7.24 2.76 21.06
C GLU A 349 -7.76 3.21 22.43
N HIS A 350 -8.90 3.91 22.50
CA HIS A 350 -9.47 4.36 23.76
C HIS A 350 -9.99 3.19 24.61
N LYS A 351 -10.62 2.19 24.00
CA LYS A 351 -11.09 0.98 24.71
C LYS A 351 -9.93 0.18 25.30
N SER A 352 -8.83 0.02 24.57
CA SER A 352 -7.64 -0.67 25.08
C SER A 352 -7.01 0.05 26.28
N LYS A 353 -6.97 1.40 26.26
CA LYS A 353 -6.50 2.21 27.40
C LYS A 353 -7.40 2.03 28.63
N THR A 354 -8.72 2.10 28.47
CA THR A 354 -9.67 1.91 29.59
C THR A 354 -9.60 0.50 30.17
N SER A 355 -9.45 -0.54 29.34
CA SER A 355 -9.30 -1.92 29.81
C SER A 355 -8.03 -2.09 30.65
N ASN A 356 -6.89 -1.60 30.16
CA ASN A 356 -5.61 -1.70 30.87
C ASN A 356 -5.61 -0.90 32.18
N SER A 357 -6.27 0.25 32.22
CA SER A 357 -6.44 1.03 33.47
C SER A 357 -7.32 0.30 34.49
N THR A 358 -8.36 -0.39 34.04
CA THR A 358 -9.28 -1.14 34.92
C THR A 358 -8.59 -2.40 35.48
N GLU A 359 -7.81 -3.09 34.65
CA GLU A 359 -7.04 -4.29 35.05
C GLU A 359 -5.89 -3.93 36.00
N ASN A 360 -5.19 -2.82 35.78
CA ASN A 360 -4.18 -2.31 36.70
C ASN A 360 -4.78 -1.85 38.04
N ASN A 361 -5.95 -1.22 38.04
CA ASN A 361 -6.65 -0.84 39.27
C ASN A 361 -7.19 -2.05 40.03
N ALA A 362 -7.65 -3.09 39.35
CA ALA A 362 -8.08 -4.35 39.96
C ALA A 362 -6.90 -5.09 40.62
N ASN A 363 -5.74 -5.14 39.96
CA ASN A 363 -4.53 -5.75 40.52
C ASN A 363 -3.92 -4.94 41.67
N ALA A 364 -4.01 -3.61 41.64
CA ALA A 364 -3.57 -2.75 42.76
C ALA A 364 -4.43 -2.92 44.02
N ASN A 365 -5.75 -3.14 43.84
CA ASN A 365 -6.67 -3.35 44.95
C ASN A 365 -6.70 -4.81 45.46
N GLY A 366 -6.12 -5.77 44.72
CA GLY A 366 -6.06 -7.19 45.09
C GLY A 366 -4.97 -7.58 46.08
N VAL A 367 -4.05 -6.68 46.44
CA VAL A 367 -2.92 -6.97 47.37
C VAL A 367 -3.27 -6.67 48.84
N VAL A 368 -4.44 -6.10 49.14
CA VAL A 368 -4.88 -5.80 50.51
C VAL A 368 -6.04 -6.70 50.93
N VAL A 369 -5.80 -8.00 51.02
CA VAL A 369 -6.63 -8.90 51.84
C VAL A 369 -5.71 -9.78 52.68
N SER A 370 -5.09 -9.17 53.69
CA SER A 370 -4.52 -9.91 54.81
C SER A 370 -5.68 -10.51 55.62
N LYS A 371 -5.73 -11.84 55.60
CA LYS A 371 -6.65 -12.67 56.39
C LYS A 371 -6.43 -12.40 57.89
N PRO A 372 -7.47 -12.17 58.71
CA PRO A 372 -7.28 -12.00 60.16
C PRO A 372 -6.92 -13.34 60.81
N PRO A 373 -6.08 -13.33 61.87
CA PRO A 373 -5.69 -14.54 62.56
C PRO A 373 -6.83 -15.01 63.47
N VAL A 374 -7.18 -16.29 63.36
CA VAL A 374 -7.81 -17.07 64.45
C VAL A 374 -7.09 -18.40 64.52
#